data_AF-A0A497N3P6-F1
#
_entry.id   AF-A0A497N3P6-F1
#
_cell.length_a   1.000
_cell.length_b   1.000
_cell.length_c   1.000
_cell.angle_alpha   90.00
_cell.angle_beta   90.00
_cell.angle_gamma   90.00
#
_symmetry.space_group_name_H-M   'P 1'
#
loop_
_entity.id
_entity.type
_entity.pdbx_description
1 polymer ?
#
loop_
_entity_poly.entity_id
_entity_poly.type
_entity_poly.pdbx_seq_one_letter_code
_entity_poly.pdbx_strand_id
1 'polypeptide(L)'
;MTKGGVKHAEPLLKDELIHDVRRFFIVGFSVNPERIVEMYERGTARSESRLRAAKMLQEKGFTVRIRIDPVIPVSGWRVDYAILIRRIFIDYGLKPERITIGSLRGLRKTLNFARENDWKEYFWRGEKTRWGLKIERDLRAEIYIFVVKKIREAGYSGPIALCKETLDMWERLVGLDLLCHPGTSGIWENMRCNCKF
;
A
#
# COMPACT_ATOMS: atom_id res chain seq x y z
N MET A 1 1.90 17.57 6.65
CA MET A 1 2.60 16.27 6.56
C MET A 1 1.66 15.24 5.95
N THR A 2 2.14 14.37 5.04
CA THR A 2 1.27 13.41 4.32
C THR A 2 1.26 11.99 4.89
N LYS A 3 2.31 11.57 5.60
CA LYS A 3 2.44 10.24 6.23
C LYS A 3 3.09 10.34 7.60
N GLY A 4 2.32 10.04 8.65
CA GLY A 4 2.74 10.15 10.05
C GLY A 4 3.22 8.82 10.65
N GLY A 5 4.11 8.92 11.63
CA GLY A 5 4.61 7.82 12.47
C GLY A 5 4.21 7.99 13.94
N VAL A 6 4.98 7.43 14.87
CA VAL A 6 4.64 7.36 16.32
C VAL A 6 4.18 8.70 16.90
N LYS A 7 4.98 9.77 16.73
CA LYS A 7 4.66 11.12 17.22
C LYS A 7 3.26 11.61 16.79
N HIS A 8 2.80 11.21 15.61
CA HIS A 8 1.53 11.64 15.05
C HIS A 8 0.37 10.77 15.53
N ALA A 9 0.67 9.55 15.98
CA ALA A 9 -0.29 8.63 16.58
C ALA A 9 -0.50 8.89 18.08
N GLU A 10 0.35 9.69 18.74
CA GLU A 10 0.25 9.99 20.18
C GLU A 10 -1.14 10.40 20.65
N PRO A 11 -1.92 11.25 19.96
CA PRO A 11 -3.27 11.59 20.40
C PRO A 11 -4.21 10.38 20.50
N LEU A 12 -3.96 9.33 19.71
CA LEU A 12 -4.73 8.08 19.70
C LEU A 12 -4.19 7.03 20.69
N LEU A 13 -3.08 7.32 21.38
CA LEU A 13 -2.41 6.40 22.30
C LEU A 13 -2.64 6.76 23.78
N LYS A 14 -3.16 7.96 24.07
CA LYS A 14 -3.42 8.45 25.44
C LYS A 14 -4.68 7.80 26.01
N ASP A 15 -4.63 7.30 27.25
CA ASP A 15 -5.70 6.45 27.81
C ASP A 15 -7.01 7.19 28.17
N GLU A 16 -6.99 8.51 28.33
CA GLU A 16 -8.03 9.24 29.08
C GLU A 16 -9.44 9.27 28.46
N LEU A 17 -9.65 8.89 27.19
CA LEU A 17 -11.00 8.80 26.57
C LEU A 17 -11.13 7.73 25.47
N ILE A 18 -10.11 6.89 25.26
CA ILE A 18 -9.96 6.16 23.99
C ILE A 18 -10.71 4.82 23.94
N HIS A 19 -11.12 4.29 25.09
CA HIS A 19 -11.71 2.96 25.16
C HIS A 19 -12.95 2.81 24.27
N ASP A 20 -13.77 3.86 24.15
CA ASP A 20 -15.06 3.83 23.47
C ASP A 20 -15.01 4.34 22.02
N VAL A 21 -14.00 5.16 21.68
CA VAL A 21 -13.94 5.80 20.36
C VAL A 21 -13.22 4.96 19.31
N ARG A 22 -12.29 4.08 19.72
CA ARG A 22 -11.46 3.27 18.81
C ARG A 22 -12.25 2.37 17.85
N ARG A 23 -13.49 1.98 18.21
CA ARG A 23 -14.40 1.25 17.30
C ARG A 23 -14.89 2.08 16.10
N PHE A 24 -14.83 3.41 16.20
CA PHE A 24 -15.24 4.34 15.14
C PHE A 24 -14.08 4.75 14.23
N PHE A 25 -12.84 4.33 14.53
CA PHE A 25 -11.67 4.70 13.75
C PHE A 25 -11.03 3.49 13.07
N ILE A 26 -10.68 3.67 11.80
CA ILE A 26 -9.79 2.78 11.06
C ILE A 26 -8.53 3.56 10.72
N VAL A 27 -7.38 3.11 11.24
CA VAL A 27 -6.12 3.82 11.07
C VAL A 27 -5.30 3.17 9.95
N GLY A 28 -5.05 3.93 8.89
CA GLY A 28 -4.29 3.45 7.73
C GLY A 28 -2.85 3.94 7.73
N PHE A 29 -1.90 3.03 7.56
CA PHE A 29 -0.48 3.37 7.37
C PHE A 29 -0.03 3.06 5.95
N SER A 30 0.49 4.08 5.27
CA SER A 30 1.23 3.88 4.02
C SER A 30 2.69 3.59 4.36
N VAL A 31 3.18 2.41 3.97
CA VAL A 31 4.55 1.95 4.25
C VAL A 31 5.24 1.58 2.94
N ASN A 32 6.55 1.78 2.92
CA ASN A 32 7.42 1.45 1.80
C ASN A 32 8.79 1.02 2.35
N PRO A 33 9.66 0.35 1.58
CA PRO A 33 11.03 0.13 2.01
C PRO A 33 11.70 1.45 2.36
N GLU A 34 12.58 1.47 3.35
CA GLU A 34 13.15 2.71 3.87
C GLU A 34 13.87 3.52 2.78
N ARG A 35 14.59 2.82 1.89
CA ARG A 35 15.23 3.40 0.70
C ARG A 35 14.23 4.17 -0.18
N ILE A 36 13.04 3.63 -0.40
CA ILE A 36 11.96 4.29 -1.18
C ILE A 36 11.43 5.53 -0.45
N VAL A 37 11.31 5.46 0.88
CA VAL A 37 10.87 6.60 1.70
C VAL A 37 11.89 7.74 1.62
N GLU A 38 13.18 7.44 1.70
CA GLU A 38 14.27 8.43 1.59
C GLU A 38 14.31 9.10 0.22
N MET A 39 14.18 8.32 -0.85
CA MET A 39 14.23 8.85 -2.22
C MET A 39 13.00 9.71 -2.54
N TYR A 40 11.78 9.25 -2.19
CA TYR A 40 10.55 9.80 -2.77
C TYR A 40 9.54 10.37 -1.76
N GLU A 41 9.75 10.22 -0.45
CA GLU A 41 8.77 10.64 0.56
C GLU A 41 9.33 11.70 1.53
N ARG A 42 10.05 12.69 0.99
CA ARG A 42 10.65 13.79 1.77
C ARG A 42 9.61 14.47 2.69
N GLY A 43 10.00 14.74 3.94
CA GLY A 43 9.15 15.40 4.94
C GLY A 43 8.07 14.50 5.58
N THR A 44 8.21 13.18 5.45
CA THR A 44 7.33 12.20 6.12
C THR A 44 8.08 11.39 7.17
N ALA A 45 7.34 10.69 8.03
CA ALA A 45 7.96 9.79 9.01
C ALA A 45 8.68 8.61 8.33
N ARG A 46 9.79 8.11 8.90
CA ARG A 46 10.46 6.88 8.45
C ARG A 46 9.51 5.68 8.47
N SER A 47 9.73 4.69 7.60
CA SER A 47 8.86 3.52 7.50
C SER A 47 8.79 2.76 8.83
N GLU A 48 9.93 2.63 9.49
CA GLU A 48 10.05 2.02 10.82
C GLU A 48 9.14 2.70 11.86
N SER A 49 9.06 4.03 11.85
CA SER A 49 8.19 4.78 12.76
C SER A 49 6.70 4.56 12.46
N ARG A 50 6.35 4.31 11.19
CA ARG A 50 4.97 4.00 10.78
C ARG A 50 4.57 2.59 11.21
N LEU A 51 5.46 1.61 11.03
CA LEU A 51 5.23 0.23 11.48
C LEU A 51 5.08 0.17 13.00
N ARG A 52 5.93 0.89 13.74
CA ARG A 52 5.82 1.02 15.20
C ARG A 52 4.49 1.64 15.63
N ALA A 53 4.08 2.74 14.99
CA ALA A 53 2.78 3.35 15.27
C ALA A 53 1.61 2.40 14.99
N ALA A 54 1.67 1.67 13.87
CA ALA A 54 0.68 0.65 13.51
C ALA A 54 0.58 -0.44 14.59
N LYS A 55 1.71 -0.93 15.08
CA LYS A 55 1.78 -1.94 16.13
C LYS A 55 1.19 -1.44 17.45
N MET A 56 1.57 -0.24 17.89
CA MET A 56 1.06 0.35 19.13
C MET A 56 -0.47 0.54 19.09
N LEU A 57 -1.00 1.02 17.95
CA LEU A 57 -2.45 1.19 17.79
C LEU A 57 -3.18 -0.15 17.69
N GLN A 58 -2.58 -1.15 17.04
CA GLN A 58 -3.12 -2.51 17.03
C GLN A 58 -3.23 -3.08 18.44
N GLU A 59 -2.20 -2.88 19.28
CA GLU A 59 -2.21 -3.34 20.70
C GLU A 59 -3.22 -2.59 21.55
N LYS A 60 -3.47 -1.31 21.24
CA LYS A 60 -4.58 -0.53 21.84
C LYS A 60 -5.96 -0.90 21.25
N GLY A 61 -6.05 -1.89 20.35
CA GLY A 61 -7.31 -2.41 19.81
C GLY A 61 -7.92 -1.60 18.67
N PHE A 62 -7.17 -0.70 18.04
CA PHE A 62 -7.64 -0.04 16.82
C PHE A 62 -7.65 -0.99 15.63
N THR A 63 -8.61 -0.79 14.73
CA THR A 63 -8.56 -1.42 13.40
C THR A 63 -7.47 -0.75 12.57
N VAL A 64 -6.46 -1.53 12.18
CA VAL A 64 -5.33 -1.04 11.38
C VAL A 64 -5.43 -1.54 9.94
N ARG A 65 -5.10 -0.67 8.98
CA ARG A 65 -4.91 -1.03 7.56
C ARG A 65 -3.50 -0.69 7.12
N ILE A 66 -2.94 -1.52 6.25
CA ILE A 66 -1.62 -1.29 5.64
C ILE A 66 -1.78 -0.99 4.16
N ARG A 67 -0.98 -0.04 3.66
CA ARG A 67 -0.94 0.34 2.25
C ARG A 67 0.51 0.33 1.77
N ILE A 68 0.79 -0.50 0.76
CA ILE A 68 2.05 -0.55 0.02
C ILE A 68 1.77 0.06 -1.36
N ASP A 69 1.72 1.38 -1.41
CA ASP A 69 1.27 2.14 -2.59
C ASP A 69 1.99 3.49 -2.66
N PRO A 70 2.80 3.74 -3.70
CA PRO A 70 3.12 2.82 -4.80
C PRO A 70 4.24 1.84 -4.44
N VAL A 71 4.21 0.65 -5.05
CA VAL A 71 5.38 -0.19 -5.26
C VAL A 71 6.21 0.43 -6.40
N ILE A 72 7.48 0.71 -6.14
CA ILE A 72 8.39 1.37 -7.10
C ILE A 72 9.51 0.39 -7.49
N PRO A 73 9.63 0.03 -8.78
CA PRO A 73 10.53 -1.03 -9.24
C PRO A 73 11.97 -0.54 -9.46
N VAL A 74 12.55 0.14 -8.46
CA VAL A 74 13.98 0.48 -8.46
C VAL A 74 14.86 -0.78 -8.48
N SER A 75 16.15 -0.64 -8.82
CA SER A 75 17.07 -1.79 -8.82
C SER A 75 17.07 -2.53 -7.48
N GLY A 76 16.83 -3.85 -7.49
CA GLY A 76 16.73 -4.69 -6.29
C GLY A 76 15.40 -4.64 -5.54
N TRP A 77 14.34 -4.00 -6.08
CA TRP A 77 13.06 -3.80 -5.40
C TRP A 77 12.48 -5.08 -4.78
N ARG A 78 12.60 -6.25 -5.42
CA ARG A 78 12.05 -7.51 -4.87
C ARG A 78 12.59 -7.81 -3.46
N VAL A 79 13.90 -7.61 -3.25
CA VAL A 79 14.54 -7.82 -1.94
C VAL A 79 14.00 -6.82 -0.93
N ASP A 80 13.94 -5.54 -1.31
CA ASP A 80 13.41 -4.47 -0.46
C ASP A 80 11.96 -4.74 0.01
N TYR A 81 11.08 -5.11 -0.92
CA TYR A 81 9.68 -5.39 -0.61
C TYR A 81 9.51 -6.71 0.16
N ALA A 82 10.35 -7.72 -0.09
CA ALA A 82 10.36 -8.94 0.74
C ALA A 82 10.75 -8.63 2.19
N ILE A 83 11.78 -7.78 2.40
CA ILE A 83 12.18 -7.32 3.74
C ILE A 83 11.06 -6.51 4.39
N LEU A 84 10.42 -5.60 3.66
CA LEU A 84 9.28 -4.83 4.19
C LEU A 84 8.14 -5.75 4.65
N ILE A 85 7.77 -6.73 3.83
CA ILE A 85 6.69 -7.67 4.14
C ILE A 85 7.05 -8.53 5.36
N ARG A 86 8.29 -9.02 5.45
CA ARG A 86 8.81 -9.68 6.66
C ARG A 86 8.69 -8.78 7.88
N ARG A 87 9.07 -7.49 7.78
CA ARG A 87 8.93 -6.54 8.88
C ARG A 87 7.47 -6.39 9.33
N ILE A 88 6.55 -6.23 8.37
CA ILE A 88 5.11 -6.07 8.67
C ILE A 88 4.58 -7.26 9.48
N PHE A 89 4.79 -8.49 9.02
CA PHE A 89 4.11 -9.67 9.59
C PHE A 89 4.94 -10.41 10.64
N ILE A 90 6.25 -10.52 10.46
CA ILE A 90 7.12 -11.32 11.33
C ILE A 90 7.70 -10.45 12.43
N ASP A 91 8.35 -9.34 12.07
CA ASP A 91 9.05 -8.53 13.07
C ASP A 91 8.07 -7.71 13.93
N TYR A 92 7.02 -7.14 13.32
CA TYR A 92 6.01 -6.33 14.02
C TYR A 92 4.72 -7.09 14.38
N GLY A 93 4.49 -8.29 13.83
CA GLY A 93 3.28 -9.08 14.13
C GLY A 93 1.98 -8.35 13.78
N LEU A 94 1.97 -7.55 12.70
CA LEU A 94 0.77 -6.81 12.30
C LEU A 94 -0.29 -7.75 11.73
N LYS A 95 -1.55 -7.51 12.12
CA LYS A 95 -2.76 -8.21 11.67
C LYS A 95 -3.72 -7.18 11.05
N PRO A 96 -3.35 -6.55 9.93
CA PRO A 96 -4.18 -5.52 9.34
C PRO A 96 -5.51 -6.10 8.86
N GLU A 97 -6.61 -5.36 9.08
CA GLU A 97 -7.92 -5.74 8.51
C GLU A 97 -7.85 -5.82 6.99
N ARG A 98 -6.93 -5.08 6.38
CA ARG A 98 -6.74 -5.04 4.93
C ARG A 98 -5.36 -4.56 4.53
N ILE A 99 -4.86 -5.09 3.43
CA ILE A 99 -3.70 -4.56 2.71
C ILE A 99 -4.14 -3.96 1.37
N THR A 100 -3.68 -2.76 1.06
CA THR A 100 -3.83 -2.17 -0.27
C THR A 100 -2.49 -2.08 -0.96
N ILE A 101 -2.38 -2.59 -2.19
CA ILE A 101 -1.18 -2.54 -3.02
C ILE A 101 -1.46 -1.61 -4.20
N GLY A 102 -0.52 -0.75 -4.56
CA GLY A 102 -0.62 0.09 -5.75
C GLY A 102 0.68 0.12 -6.52
N SER A 103 0.60 0.47 -7.81
CA SER A 103 1.78 0.69 -8.64
C SER A 103 1.99 2.19 -8.83
N LEU A 104 3.21 2.57 -9.22
CA LEU A 104 3.51 3.95 -9.58
C LEU A 104 2.53 4.47 -10.66
N ARG A 105 2.05 5.70 -10.45
CA ARG A 105 1.07 6.38 -11.32
C ARG A 105 1.40 7.87 -11.44
N GLY A 106 1.70 8.30 -12.66
CA GLY A 106 1.96 9.68 -13.01
C GLY A 106 0.65 10.39 -13.29
N LEU A 107 0.25 11.30 -12.39
CA LEU A 107 -0.76 12.31 -12.71
C LEU A 107 -0.11 13.41 -13.54
N ARG A 108 -0.87 14.06 -14.43
CA ARG A 108 -0.35 15.13 -15.31
C ARG A 108 0.36 16.23 -14.51
N LYS A 109 -0.21 16.64 -13.37
CA LYS A 109 0.42 17.61 -12.46
C LYS A 109 1.72 17.06 -11.88
N THR A 110 1.72 15.82 -11.38
CA THR A 110 2.92 15.21 -10.82
C THR A 110 4.04 15.23 -11.87
N LEU A 111 3.76 14.79 -13.11
CA LEU A 111 4.78 14.68 -14.17
C LEU A 111 5.39 16.04 -14.54
N ASN A 112 4.57 17.10 -14.49
CA ASN A 112 4.99 18.46 -14.82
C ASN A 112 5.82 19.12 -13.71
N PHE A 113 5.57 18.80 -12.44
CA PHE A 113 6.28 19.37 -11.29
C PHE A 113 7.39 18.45 -10.73
N ALA A 114 7.69 17.36 -11.46
CA ALA A 114 8.82 16.48 -11.24
C ALA A 114 10.15 17.25 -11.27
N ARG A 115 10.75 17.57 -10.11
CA ARG A 115 12.03 18.30 -10.08
C ARG A 115 13.24 17.43 -10.42
N GLU A 116 13.16 16.13 -10.16
CA GLU A 116 14.22 15.15 -10.42
C GLU A 116 13.64 14.05 -11.35
N ASN A 117 14.35 13.71 -12.44
CA ASN A 117 13.86 12.85 -13.53
C ASN A 117 13.80 11.35 -13.21
N ASP A 118 14.06 10.95 -11.97
CA ASP A 118 14.29 9.56 -11.58
C ASP A 118 13.06 8.65 -11.69
N TRP A 119 11.87 9.21 -11.75
CA TRP A 119 10.62 8.44 -11.79
C TRP A 119 9.97 8.43 -13.18
N LYS A 120 10.41 9.31 -14.09
CA LYS A 120 9.90 9.36 -15.47
C LYS A 120 10.33 8.14 -16.28
N GLU A 121 11.50 7.57 -15.98
CA GLU A 121 12.01 6.37 -16.65
C GLU A 121 11.02 5.19 -16.56
N TYR A 122 10.35 5.03 -15.42
CA TYR A 122 9.37 3.96 -15.21
C TYR A 122 8.10 4.12 -16.06
N PHE A 123 7.88 5.30 -16.65
CA PHE A 123 6.73 5.59 -17.49
C PHE A 123 7.02 5.59 -18.99
N TRP A 124 8.26 5.30 -19.42
CA TRP A 124 8.62 5.28 -20.84
C TRP A 124 7.71 4.33 -21.65
N ARG A 125 7.41 3.15 -21.08
CA ARG A 125 6.46 2.17 -21.63
C ARG A 125 5.11 2.20 -20.88
N GLY A 126 4.77 3.35 -20.30
CA GLY A 126 3.59 3.50 -19.46
C GLY A 126 2.28 3.38 -20.23
N GLU A 127 1.24 2.96 -19.53
CA GLU A 127 -0.12 2.81 -20.07
C GLU A 127 -1.01 3.95 -19.58
N LYS A 128 -1.70 4.62 -20.51
CA LYS A 128 -2.71 5.63 -20.15
C LYS A 128 -3.97 4.93 -19.66
N THR A 129 -4.35 5.21 -18.42
CA THR A 129 -5.59 4.72 -17.81
C THR A 129 -6.49 5.90 -17.44
N ARG A 130 -7.76 5.62 -17.09
CA ARG A 130 -8.69 6.62 -16.51
C ARG A 130 -8.17 7.30 -15.24
N TRP A 131 -7.14 6.73 -14.59
CA TRP A 131 -6.58 7.22 -13.33
C TRP A 131 -5.24 7.97 -13.51
N GLY A 132 -4.72 8.05 -14.73
CA GLY A 132 -3.40 8.63 -15.05
C GLY A 132 -2.51 7.67 -15.83
N LEU A 133 -1.26 8.09 -16.05
CA LEU A 133 -0.25 7.26 -16.71
C LEU A 133 0.28 6.25 -15.69
N LYS A 134 0.01 4.96 -15.89
CA LYS A 134 0.56 3.89 -15.05
C LYS A 134 1.82 3.33 -15.71
N ILE A 135 2.68 2.68 -14.94
CA ILE A 135 3.82 1.93 -15.50
C ILE A 135 3.32 0.77 -16.38
N GLU A 136 4.22 0.21 -17.18
CA GLU A 136 3.94 -0.86 -18.15
C GLU A 136 3.15 -2.03 -17.53
N ARG A 137 2.19 -2.57 -18.28
CA ARG A 137 1.19 -3.54 -17.81
C ARG A 137 1.80 -4.83 -17.26
N ASP A 138 2.76 -5.43 -17.95
CA ASP A 138 3.40 -6.66 -17.50
C ASP A 138 4.29 -6.44 -16.28
N LEU A 139 4.99 -5.30 -16.20
CA LEU A 139 5.71 -4.89 -14.99
C LEU A 139 4.76 -4.70 -13.79
N ARG A 140 3.57 -4.13 -14.01
CA ARG A 140 2.54 -4.04 -12.94
C ARG A 140 2.08 -5.43 -12.48
N ALA A 141 1.82 -6.34 -13.42
CA ALA A 141 1.43 -7.70 -13.08
C ALA A 141 2.53 -8.39 -12.27
N GLU A 142 3.78 -8.26 -12.68
CA GLU A 142 4.93 -8.81 -11.97
C GLU A 142 5.04 -8.28 -10.53
N ILE A 143 4.90 -6.96 -10.36
CA ILE A 143 4.86 -6.31 -9.06
C ILE A 143 3.76 -6.91 -8.17
N TYR A 144 2.54 -7.00 -8.68
CA TYR A 144 1.42 -7.49 -7.88
C TYR A 144 1.56 -8.98 -7.57
N ILE A 145 1.97 -9.80 -8.53
CA ILE A 145 2.21 -11.23 -8.32
C ILE A 145 3.25 -11.44 -7.21
N PHE A 146 4.38 -10.74 -7.30
CA PHE A 146 5.46 -10.85 -6.33
C PHE A 146 4.99 -10.44 -4.92
N VAL A 147 4.41 -9.24 -4.80
CA VAL A 147 4.01 -8.69 -3.49
C VAL A 147 2.89 -9.53 -2.87
N VAL A 148 1.89 -9.95 -3.64
CA VAL A 148 0.80 -10.80 -3.13
C VAL A 148 1.34 -12.15 -2.65
N LYS A 149 2.19 -12.82 -3.43
CA LYS A 149 2.81 -14.09 -3.01
C LYS A 149 3.59 -13.93 -1.72
N LYS A 150 4.43 -12.90 -1.61
CA LYS A 150 5.21 -12.64 -0.38
C LYS A 150 4.32 -12.35 0.83
N ILE A 151 3.22 -11.62 0.65
CA ILE A 151 2.24 -11.39 1.71
C ILE A 151 1.59 -12.71 2.17
N ARG A 152 1.21 -13.59 1.23
CA ARG A 152 0.62 -14.91 1.55
C ARG A 152 1.63 -15.83 2.23
N GLU A 153 2.86 -15.89 1.72
CA GLU A 153 3.98 -16.65 2.32
C GLU A 153 4.28 -16.19 3.75
N ALA A 154 4.10 -14.90 4.05
CA ALA A 154 4.24 -14.35 5.41
C ALA A 154 3.05 -14.67 6.33
N GLY A 155 2.07 -15.45 5.88
CA GLY A 155 0.94 -15.95 6.68
C GLY A 155 -0.31 -15.08 6.66
N TYR A 156 -0.36 -14.02 5.84
CA TYR A 156 -1.56 -13.17 5.77
C TYR A 156 -2.64 -13.80 4.89
N SER A 157 -3.75 -14.21 5.50
CA SER A 157 -4.95 -14.74 4.81
C SER A 157 -6.05 -13.70 4.58
N GLY A 158 -5.86 -12.46 5.06
CA GLY A 158 -6.87 -11.42 4.96
C GLY A 158 -7.05 -10.79 3.57
N PRO A 159 -7.93 -9.78 3.45
CA PRO A 159 -8.22 -9.10 2.19
C PRO A 159 -7.06 -8.28 1.64
N ILE A 160 -6.79 -8.43 0.34
CA ILE A 160 -5.84 -7.64 -0.43
C ILE A 160 -6.61 -6.86 -1.51
N ALA A 161 -6.33 -5.57 -1.65
CA ALA A 161 -6.94 -4.69 -2.64
C ALA A 161 -5.90 -4.02 -3.54
N LEU A 162 -6.23 -3.80 -4.82
CA LEU A 162 -5.42 -3.01 -5.73
C LEU A 162 -5.90 -1.55 -5.79
N CYS A 163 -4.98 -0.60 -5.69
CA CYS A 163 -5.28 0.82 -5.75
C CYS A 163 -5.39 1.34 -7.19
N LYS A 164 -6.58 1.85 -7.56
CA LYS A 164 -6.85 2.54 -8.83
C LYS A 164 -6.32 1.75 -10.03
N GLU A 165 -6.78 0.51 -10.12
CA GLU A 165 -6.32 -0.47 -11.09
C GLU A 165 -7.45 -0.89 -12.05
N THR A 166 -7.09 -1.34 -13.26
CA THR A 166 -7.98 -1.80 -14.33
C THR A 166 -8.59 -3.16 -14.00
N LEU A 167 -9.77 -3.44 -14.55
CA LEU A 167 -10.44 -4.73 -14.37
C LEU A 167 -9.58 -5.88 -14.89
N ASP A 168 -8.99 -5.72 -16.09
CA ASP A 168 -8.13 -6.73 -16.71
C ASP A 168 -6.96 -7.17 -15.82
N MET A 169 -6.40 -6.24 -15.04
CA MET A 169 -5.33 -6.56 -14.10
C MET A 169 -5.85 -7.37 -12.89
N TRP A 170 -7.05 -7.04 -12.41
CA TRP A 170 -7.71 -7.86 -11.41
C TRP A 170 -8.00 -9.27 -11.94
N GLU A 171 -8.63 -9.38 -13.11
CA GLU A 171 -8.94 -10.65 -13.76
C GLU A 171 -7.68 -11.51 -13.96
N ARG A 172 -6.56 -10.89 -14.37
CA ARG A 172 -5.27 -11.57 -14.47
C ARG A 172 -4.80 -12.18 -13.14
N LEU A 173 -4.92 -11.46 -12.04
CA LEU A 173 -4.51 -11.98 -10.72
C LEU A 173 -5.50 -13.00 -10.15
N VAL A 174 -6.78 -12.88 -10.49
CA VAL A 174 -7.82 -13.87 -10.17
C VAL A 174 -7.57 -15.17 -10.92
N GLY A 175 -7.24 -15.11 -12.21
CA GLY A 175 -6.88 -16.29 -13.02
C GLY A 175 -5.61 -17.00 -12.55
N LEU A 176 -4.81 -16.36 -11.69
CA LEU A 176 -3.64 -16.94 -11.02
C LEU A 176 -3.91 -17.38 -9.58
N ASP A 177 -5.17 -17.34 -9.14
CA ASP A 177 -5.61 -17.64 -7.77
C ASP A 177 -4.90 -16.80 -6.68
N LEU A 178 -4.52 -15.56 -7.03
CA LEU A 178 -3.83 -14.65 -6.09
C LEU A 178 -4.81 -13.73 -5.37
N LEU A 179 -5.93 -13.38 -6.01
CA LEU A 179 -6.96 -12.48 -5.49
C LEU A 179 -8.36 -13.01 -5.81
N CYS A 180 -9.35 -12.63 -5.00
CA CYS A 180 -10.75 -12.86 -5.31
C CYS A 180 -11.25 -11.90 -6.40
N HIS A 181 -12.24 -12.34 -7.18
CA HIS A 181 -12.87 -11.50 -8.20
C HIS A 181 -13.42 -10.22 -7.57
N PRO A 182 -13.10 -9.01 -8.09
CA PRO A 182 -13.40 -7.75 -7.43
C PRO A 182 -14.87 -7.30 -7.60
N GLY A 183 -15.68 -8.06 -8.33
CA GLY A 183 -17.06 -7.72 -8.69
C GLY A 183 -17.13 -7.08 -10.08
N THR A 184 -18.33 -6.63 -10.46
CA THR A 184 -18.56 -6.06 -11.80
C THR A 184 -18.03 -4.63 -11.92
N SER A 185 -17.52 -4.23 -13.09
CA SER A 185 -17.06 -2.85 -13.34
C SER A 185 -18.15 -1.84 -13.00
N GLY A 186 -17.80 -0.81 -12.21
CA GLY A 186 -18.74 0.24 -11.79
C GLY A 186 -19.41 -0.03 -10.44
N ILE A 187 -19.63 -1.30 -10.08
CA ILE A 187 -20.26 -1.71 -8.81
C ILE A 187 -19.20 -2.23 -7.83
N TRP A 188 -18.20 -2.95 -8.35
CA TRP A 188 -17.05 -3.48 -7.62
C TRP A 188 -17.43 -4.28 -6.37
N GLU A 189 -18.52 -5.04 -6.40
CA GLU A 189 -19.23 -5.65 -5.26
C GLU A 189 -18.35 -6.34 -4.21
N ASN A 190 -17.24 -6.94 -4.64
CA ASN A 190 -16.32 -7.67 -3.76
C ASN A 190 -15.05 -6.88 -3.40
N MET A 191 -14.78 -5.77 -4.09
CA MET A 191 -13.59 -4.95 -3.82
C MET A 191 -13.69 -4.29 -2.46
N ARG A 192 -12.86 -4.70 -1.51
CA ARG A 192 -12.78 -4.00 -0.22
C ARG A 192 -11.88 -2.77 -0.31
N CYS A 193 -11.85 -1.97 -1.38
CA CYS A 193 -11.00 -0.77 -1.39
C CYS A 193 -11.71 0.42 -0.72
N ASN A 194 -10.98 1.39 -0.17
CA ASN A 194 -11.54 2.65 0.34
C ASN A 194 -12.22 3.52 -0.76
N CYS A 195 -12.23 3.07 -2.02
CA CYS A 195 -12.79 3.79 -3.17
C CYS A 195 -14.14 3.23 -3.64
N LYS A 196 -14.82 2.43 -2.82
CA LYS A 196 -16.24 2.16 -3.02
C LYS A 196 -17.03 3.37 -2.57
N PHE A 197 -17.83 3.90 -3.49
CA PHE A 197 -18.86 4.89 -3.20
C PHE A 197 -20.13 4.15 -2.83
#